data_AF-A0A9P9YYS9-F1
#
_entry.id   AF-A0A9P9YYS9-F1
#
_cell.length_a   1.000
_cell.length_b   1.000
_cell.length_c   1.000
_cell.angle_alpha   90.00
_cell.angle_beta   90.00
_cell.angle_gamma   90.00
#
_symmetry.space_group_name_H-M   'P 1'
#
loop_
_entity.id
_entity.type
_entity.pdbx_description
1 polymer ?
#
loop_
_entity_poly.entity_id
_entity_poly.type
_entity_poly.pdbx_seq_one_letter_code
_entity_poly.pdbx_strand_id
1 'polypeptide(L)'
;MQIKEFRVTLPLTVEEYQVAQLFSVAEASKENTGGGEGIEVLKNEPFQDFPLLGGKYNSGQYTYKIYHLQSKVPAYIRLLAPKGSLEIHEEAWNAYPYCRTIITNPKFMKDAFKIIIDTLHVGDAGDSENVHELTPDKLKVREVVHIDIANDPVLPADYKPDEDPTTYQSKKTGRGPLVGADWKKRVDPVMTCYKLVTCEFKWFGLQTRVENFIQKSERRLFTNFHRQVFCSTDRWYGLTMEDIRAIEDQTKEELDKARQVGEVRGMRADAD
;
A
#
# COMPACT_ATOMS: atom_id res chain seq x y z
N MET A 1 15.89 13.04 -1.97
CA MET A 1 14.57 12.97 -1.31
C MET A 1 13.53 13.31 -2.33
N GLN A 2 12.75 12.32 -2.74
CA GLN A 2 11.62 12.50 -3.62
C GLN A 2 10.33 12.43 -2.81
N ILE A 3 9.39 13.33 -3.11
CA ILE A 3 8.07 13.39 -2.49
C ILE A 3 7.04 13.29 -3.61
N LYS A 4 6.23 12.23 -3.59
CA LYS A 4 5.09 12.07 -4.50
C LYS A 4 3.81 11.83 -3.71
N GLU A 5 2.73 12.47 -4.10
CA GLU A 5 1.39 12.22 -3.56
C GLU A 5 0.57 11.47 -4.61
N PHE A 6 0.35 10.18 -4.36
CA PHE A 6 -0.50 9.34 -5.19
C PHE A 6 -1.95 9.48 -4.74
N ARG A 7 -2.82 9.98 -5.63
CA ARG A 7 -4.25 10.12 -5.39
C ARG A 7 -4.99 8.97 -6.05
N VAL A 8 -5.57 8.09 -5.23
CA VAL A 8 -6.34 6.93 -5.70
C VAL A 8 -7.82 7.14 -5.41
N THR A 9 -8.61 7.48 -6.42
CA THR A 9 -10.07 7.66 -6.31
C THR A 9 -10.77 6.30 -6.44
N LEU A 10 -11.76 6.04 -5.59
CA LEU A 10 -12.49 4.78 -5.49
C LEU A 10 -14.00 5.02 -5.37
N PRO A 11 -14.84 4.13 -5.95
CA PRO A 11 -16.30 4.19 -5.83
C PRO A 11 -16.78 3.59 -4.50
N LEU A 12 -16.24 4.08 -3.39
CA LEU A 12 -16.45 3.60 -2.03
C LEU A 12 -16.74 4.80 -1.10
N THR A 13 -17.38 4.58 0.04
CA THR A 13 -17.30 5.54 1.14
C THR A 13 -15.97 5.42 1.87
N VAL A 14 -15.63 6.42 2.68
CA VAL A 14 -14.46 6.38 3.57
C VAL A 14 -14.61 5.22 4.58
N GLU A 15 -15.80 5.04 5.15
CA GLU A 15 -16.08 3.98 6.13
C GLU A 15 -15.95 2.58 5.51
N GLU A 16 -16.45 2.37 4.29
CA GLU A 16 -16.29 1.11 3.57
C GLU A 16 -14.81 0.80 3.29
N TYR A 17 -14.03 1.82 2.92
CA TYR A 17 -12.61 1.64 2.63
C TYR A 17 -11.82 1.17 3.84
N GLN A 18 -12.20 1.57 5.07
CA GLN A 18 -11.54 1.07 6.28
C GLN A 18 -11.58 -0.46 6.35
N VAL A 19 -12.74 -1.07 6.08
CA VAL A 19 -12.93 -2.53 6.07
C VAL A 19 -12.25 -3.14 4.85
N ALA A 20 -12.48 -2.55 3.67
CA ALA A 20 -11.97 -3.06 2.40
C ALA A 20 -10.44 -3.12 2.37
N GLN A 21 -9.77 -2.07 2.86
CA GLN A 21 -8.32 -2.00 2.90
C GLN A 21 -7.73 -3.11 3.78
N LEU A 22 -8.26 -3.32 4.97
CA LEU A 22 -7.73 -4.32 5.90
C LEU A 22 -7.94 -5.74 5.37
N PHE A 23 -9.11 -6.02 4.80
CA PHE A 23 -9.38 -7.27 4.11
C PHE A 23 -8.39 -7.51 2.95
N SER A 24 -8.23 -6.53 2.06
CA SER A 24 -7.34 -6.66 0.91
C SER A 24 -5.87 -6.74 1.30
N VAL A 25 -5.45 -6.10 2.40
CA VAL A 25 -4.08 -6.26 2.95
C VAL A 25 -3.86 -7.71 3.39
N ALA A 26 -4.84 -8.33 4.06
CA ALA A 26 -4.74 -9.73 4.47
C ALA A 26 -4.59 -10.66 3.25
N GLU A 27 -5.45 -10.49 2.23
CA GLU A 27 -5.39 -11.28 1.00
C GLU A 27 -4.07 -11.08 0.23
N ALA A 28 -3.67 -9.83 0.00
CA ALA A 28 -2.43 -9.50 -0.69
C ALA A 28 -1.20 -10.03 0.06
N SER A 29 -1.25 -10.07 1.40
CA SER A 29 -0.18 -10.64 2.21
C SER A 29 -0.02 -12.14 1.96
N LYS A 30 -1.13 -12.88 1.85
CA LYS A 30 -1.13 -14.32 1.56
C LYS A 30 -0.57 -14.60 0.17
N GLU A 31 -0.98 -13.81 -0.83
CA GLU A 31 -0.52 -13.96 -2.22
C GLU A 31 0.99 -13.74 -2.37
N ASN A 32 1.59 -12.91 -1.51
CA ASN A 32 3.00 -12.52 -1.60
C ASN A 32 3.94 -13.26 -0.64
N THR A 33 3.43 -14.22 0.14
CA THR A 33 4.22 -14.94 1.16
C THR A 33 4.30 -16.42 0.86
N GLY A 34 5.53 -16.94 0.76
CA GLY A 34 5.82 -18.33 0.42
C GLY A 34 7.31 -18.60 0.29
N GLY A 35 7.76 -19.82 0.62
CA GLY A 35 9.12 -20.29 0.31
C GLY A 35 10.24 -19.47 0.96
N GLY A 36 10.06 -19.02 2.20
CA GLY A 36 11.03 -18.22 2.95
C GLY A 36 10.98 -16.71 2.68
N GLU A 37 10.17 -16.26 1.73
CA GLU A 37 9.99 -14.84 1.40
C GLU A 37 8.55 -14.36 1.69
N GLY A 38 8.37 -13.05 1.82
CA GLY A 38 7.08 -12.42 2.09
C GLY A 38 6.98 -11.74 3.44
N ILE A 39 5.80 -11.76 4.04
CA ILE A 39 5.43 -10.89 5.17
C ILE A 39 5.41 -11.69 6.46
N GLU A 40 6.10 -11.18 7.47
CA GLU A 40 6.03 -11.64 8.86
C GLU A 40 5.41 -10.54 9.72
N VAL A 41 4.34 -10.86 10.46
CA VAL A 41 3.65 -9.90 11.33
C VAL A 41 4.13 -10.10 12.77
N LEU A 42 4.93 -9.16 13.28
CA LEU A 42 5.49 -9.22 14.64
C LEU A 42 4.55 -8.62 15.68
N LYS A 43 3.90 -7.50 15.36
CA LYS A 43 2.94 -6.83 16.24
C LYS A 43 1.70 -6.41 15.48
N ASN A 44 0.55 -6.53 16.15
CA ASN A 44 -0.74 -5.98 15.75
C ASN A 44 -1.48 -5.65 17.04
N GLU A 45 -1.33 -4.41 17.51
CA GLU A 45 -1.83 -3.99 18.83
C GLU A 45 -2.37 -2.55 18.78
N PRO A 46 -3.33 -2.18 19.63
CA PRO A 46 -3.78 -0.79 19.72
C PRO A 46 -2.65 0.12 20.23
N PHE A 47 -2.64 1.38 19.79
CA PHE A 47 -1.76 2.42 20.32
C PHE A 47 -2.55 3.65 20.81
N GLN A 48 -1.95 4.39 21.73
CA GLN A 48 -2.41 5.69 22.22
C GLN A 48 -1.21 6.65 22.34
N ASP A 49 -1.48 7.95 22.50
CA ASP A 49 -0.49 9.00 22.74
C ASP A 49 0.63 9.14 21.70
N PHE A 50 0.35 8.79 20.44
CA PHE A 50 1.29 8.99 19.32
C PHE A 50 0.76 10.06 18.37
N PRO A 51 1.16 11.34 18.51
CA PRO A 51 0.60 12.43 17.72
C PRO A 51 0.98 12.32 16.24
N LEU A 52 -0.05 12.30 15.40
CA LEU A 52 0.00 12.23 13.95
C LEU A 52 -0.67 13.47 13.35
N LEU A 53 -0.20 13.89 12.17
CA LEU A 53 -0.67 15.07 11.45
C LEU A 53 -0.92 16.29 12.37
N GLY A 54 0.14 16.76 13.03
CA GLY A 54 0.05 17.91 13.94
C GLY A 54 -0.75 17.67 15.23
N GLY A 55 -0.96 16.40 15.61
CA GLY A 55 -1.70 16.02 16.82
C GLY A 55 -3.20 15.82 16.61
N LYS A 56 -3.70 15.89 15.37
CA LYS A 56 -5.11 15.65 15.04
C LYS A 56 -5.54 14.20 15.22
N TYR A 57 -4.59 13.27 15.12
CA TYR A 57 -4.80 11.85 15.39
C TYR A 57 -3.76 11.38 16.40
N ASN A 58 -4.16 10.57 17.38
CA ASN A 58 -3.26 10.17 18.48
C ASN A 58 -3.44 8.72 18.95
N SER A 59 -4.44 8.00 18.44
CA SER A 59 -4.73 6.62 18.81
C SER A 59 -5.24 5.82 17.61
N GLY A 60 -5.02 4.52 17.62
CA GLY A 60 -5.43 3.64 16.53
C GLY A 60 -4.82 2.25 16.66
N GLN A 61 -4.53 1.61 15.53
CA GLN A 61 -3.83 0.32 15.48
C GLN A 61 -2.38 0.50 15.05
N TYR A 62 -1.47 -0.11 15.78
CA TYR A 62 -0.06 -0.21 15.44
C TYR A 62 0.25 -1.60 14.92
N THR A 63 0.95 -1.67 13.79
CA THR A 63 1.48 -2.92 13.26
C THR A 63 2.97 -2.81 13.01
N TYR A 64 3.68 -3.89 13.29
CA TYR A 64 5.09 -4.04 12.96
C TYR A 64 5.28 -5.31 12.14
N LYS A 65 5.78 -5.17 10.92
CA LYS A 65 5.98 -6.25 9.96
C LYS A 65 7.40 -6.26 9.43
N ILE A 66 7.88 -7.44 9.07
CA ILE A 66 9.14 -7.61 8.33
C ILE A 66 8.80 -8.20 6.96
N TYR A 67 9.27 -7.53 5.91
CA TYR A 67 9.26 -8.08 4.56
C TYR A 67 10.60 -8.71 4.23
N HIS A 68 10.54 -9.99 3.86
CA HIS A 68 11.68 -10.80 3.41
C HIS A 68 11.73 -10.78 1.88
N LEU A 69 12.60 -9.94 1.29
CA LEU A 69 12.55 -9.58 -0.14
C LEU A 69 13.69 -10.15 -1.00
N GLN A 70 14.27 -11.28 -0.61
CA GLN A 70 15.55 -11.74 -1.17
C GLN A 70 15.57 -11.89 -2.70
N SER A 71 14.60 -12.58 -3.31
CA SER A 71 14.49 -12.71 -4.78
C SER A 71 13.54 -11.68 -5.40
N LYS A 72 12.79 -10.94 -4.57
CA LYS A 72 11.79 -9.95 -4.99
C LYS A 72 12.36 -8.58 -5.35
N VAL A 73 13.62 -8.26 -5.02
CA VAL A 73 14.27 -7.00 -5.43
C VAL A 73 15.12 -7.14 -6.71
N PRO A 74 15.36 -6.03 -7.46
CA PRO A 74 16.16 -6.03 -8.68
C PRO A 74 17.57 -6.63 -8.49
N ALA A 75 18.11 -7.24 -9.55
CA ALA A 75 19.41 -7.91 -9.52
C ALA A 75 20.57 -7.00 -9.07
N TYR A 76 20.57 -5.73 -9.49
CA TYR A 76 21.62 -4.78 -9.09
C TYR A 76 21.57 -4.46 -7.58
N ILE A 77 20.39 -4.46 -6.96
CA ILE A 77 20.26 -4.30 -5.49
C ILE A 77 20.78 -5.56 -4.79
N ARG A 78 20.44 -6.76 -5.30
CA ARG A 78 20.92 -8.04 -4.74
C ARG A 78 22.43 -8.19 -4.81
N LEU A 79 23.08 -7.66 -5.86
CA LEU A 79 24.54 -7.72 -6.00
C LEU A 79 25.27 -6.83 -4.99
N LEU A 80 24.66 -5.72 -4.59
CA LEU A 80 25.23 -4.74 -3.67
C LEU A 80 24.93 -5.04 -2.20
N ALA A 81 23.84 -5.75 -1.94
CA ALA A 81 23.36 -6.06 -0.60
C ALA A 81 23.98 -7.38 -0.09
N PRO A 82 24.61 -7.40 1.11
CA PRO A 82 25.06 -8.64 1.74
C PRO A 82 23.92 -9.67 1.87
N LYS A 83 24.24 -10.96 1.89
CA LYS A 83 23.23 -12.01 2.15
C LYS A 83 22.50 -11.74 3.47
N GLY A 84 21.17 -11.80 3.46
CA GLY A 84 20.32 -11.53 4.63
C GLY A 84 20.12 -10.05 4.97
N SER A 85 20.61 -9.11 4.15
CA SER A 85 20.43 -7.66 4.40
C SER A 85 19.19 -7.05 3.75
N LEU A 86 18.43 -7.83 2.95
CA LEU A 86 17.24 -7.39 2.21
C LEU A 86 15.93 -7.61 2.99
N GLU A 87 16.01 -7.52 4.31
CA GLU A 87 14.86 -7.45 5.19
C GLU A 87 14.50 -5.98 5.39
N ILE A 88 13.27 -5.60 5.02
CA ILE A 88 12.75 -4.26 5.31
C ILE A 88 11.71 -4.35 6.43
N HIS A 89 11.78 -3.39 7.33
CA HIS A 89 10.94 -3.29 8.50
C HIS A 89 9.87 -2.24 8.23
N GLU A 90 8.61 -2.61 8.38
CA GLU A 90 7.46 -1.71 8.26
C GLU A 90 6.80 -1.53 9.62
N GLU A 91 6.74 -0.30 10.07
CA GLU A 91 5.93 0.13 11.20
C GLU A 91 4.81 1.03 10.70
N ALA A 92 3.57 0.72 11.07
CA ALA A 92 2.41 1.50 10.66
C ALA A 92 1.57 1.90 11.87
N TRP A 93 1.20 3.18 11.93
CA TRP A 93 0.26 3.76 12.90
C TRP A 93 -1.01 4.14 12.15
N ASN A 94 -1.98 3.25 12.17
CA ASN A 94 -3.28 3.43 11.52
C ASN A 94 -4.27 4.05 12.50
N ALA A 95 -4.41 5.38 12.45
CA ALA A 95 -5.42 6.16 13.15
C ALA A 95 -6.50 6.64 12.16
N TYR A 96 -7.15 5.67 11.50
CA TYR A 96 -8.10 5.89 10.42
C TYR A 96 -9.04 7.08 10.71
N PRO A 97 -9.22 8.05 9.78
CA PRO A 97 -8.85 8.01 8.36
C PRO A 97 -7.40 8.40 8.03
N TYR A 98 -6.53 8.62 9.02
CA TYR A 98 -5.11 8.88 8.78
C TYR A 98 -4.23 7.67 9.10
N CYS A 99 -3.23 7.41 8.28
CA CYS A 99 -2.26 6.36 8.55
C CYS A 99 -0.85 6.85 8.21
N ARG A 100 0.10 6.58 9.10
CA ARG A 100 1.53 6.75 8.82
C ARG A 100 2.20 5.39 8.79
N THR A 101 2.87 5.08 7.69
CA THR A 101 3.74 3.91 7.55
C THR A 101 5.18 4.36 7.38
N ILE A 102 6.10 3.74 8.11
CA ILE A 102 7.53 3.97 8.04
C ILE A 102 8.20 2.64 7.68
N ILE A 103 8.91 2.64 6.55
CA ILE A 103 9.68 1.49 6.08
C ILE A 103 11.17 1.81 6.19
N THR A 104 11.92 0.91 6.83
CA THR A 104 13.36 1.05 7.09
C THR A 104 14.11 -0.24 6.81
N ASN A 105 15.45 -0.17 6.80
CA ASN A 105 16.33 -1.33 6.69
C ASN A 105 17.38 -1.24 7.81
N PRO A 106 17.00 -1.54 9.06
CA PRO A 106 17.79 -1.20 10.25
C PRO A 106 19.10 -1.99 10.34
N LYS A 107 19.15 -3.21 9.78
CA LYS A 107 20.34 -4.08 9.85
C LYS A 107 21.49 -3.61 8.96
N PHE A 108 21.20 -2.97 7.82
CA PHE A 108 22.21 -2.64 6.82
C PHE A 108 22.27 -1.15 6.50
N MET A 109 21.20 -0.57 5.96
CA MET A 109 21.19 0.83 5.55
C MET A 109 21.01 1.82 6.72
N LYS A 110 20.40 1.41 7.84
CA LYS A 110 20.13 2.30 9.00
C LYS A 110 19.47 3.62 8.54
N ASP A 111 20.01 4.76 8.94
CA ASP A 111 19.53 6.11 8.58
C ASP A 111 19.75 6.50 7.11
N ALA A 112 20.41 5.64 6.33
CA ALA A 112 20.61 5.85 4.90
C ALA A 112 19.44 5.35 4.05
N PHE A 113 18.42 4.71 4.63
CA PHE A 113 17.21 4.30 3.91
C PHE A 113 15.95 4.49 4.76
N LYS A 114 15.01 5.27 4.23
CA LYS A 114 13.70 5.47 4.84
C LYS A 114 12.65 5.76 3.77
N ILE A 115 11.51 5.07 3.85
CA ILE A 115 10.29 5.43 3.12
C ILE A 115 9.24 5.79 4.17
N ILE A 116 8.58 6.92 3.98
CA ILE A 116 7.45 7.34 4.81
C ILE A 116 6.24 7.47 3.89
N ILE A 117 5.17 6.76 4.22
CA ILE A 117 3.90 6.83 3.52
C ILE A 117 2.88 7.41 4.50
N ASP A 118 2.55 8.68 4.33
CA ASP A 118 1.43 9.30 5.01
C ASP A 118 0.20 9.16 4.13
N THR A 119 -0.91 8.67 4.68
CA THR A 119 -2.17 8.53 3.96
C THR A 119 -3.29 9.23 4.70
N LEU A 120 -4.05 10.06 3.99
CA LEU A 120 -5.36 10.52 4.42
C LEU A 120 -6.45 10.02 3.47
N HIS A 121 -7.54 9.50 4.03
CA HIS A 121 -8.72 9.07 3.27
C HIS A 121 -9.80 10.16 3.37
N VAL A 122 -10.26 10.66 2.23
CA VAL A 122 -11.19 11.80 2.16
C VAL A 122 -12.36 11.45 1.25
N GLY A 123 -13.58 11.84 1.63
CA GLY A 123 -14.80 11.68 0.83
C GLY A 123 -14.89 12.71 -0.28
N ASP A 124 -13.96 12.68 -1.23
CA ASP A 124 -13.94 13.52 -2.43
C ASP A 124 -13.44 12.73 -3.66
N ALA A 125 -13.30 13.43 -4.80
CA ALA A 125 -12.85 12.84 -6.05
C ALA A 125 -11.34 13.02 -6.34
N GLY A 126 -10.56 13.52 -5.37
CA GLY A 126 -9.13 13.75 -5.51
C GLY A 126 -8.71 15.21 -5.71
N ASP A 127 -9.62 16.15 -5.41
CA ASP A 127 -9.46 17.58 -5.69
C ASP A 127 -8.91 18.39 -4.49
N SER A 128 -8.85 17.80 -3.29
CA SER A 128 -8.35 18.49 -2.11
C SER A 128 -6.84 18.72 -2.19
N GLU A 129 -6.41 19.97 -1.99
CA GLU A 129 -5.01 20.34 -2.02
C GLU A 129 -4.36 20.33 -0.63
N ASN A 130 -3.09 19.91 -0.60
CA ASN A 130 -2.23 19.87 0.59
C ASN A 130 -2.89 19.27 1.86
N VAL A 131 -3.63 18.17 1.72
CA VAL A 131 -4.33 17.52 2.86
C VAL A 131 -3.40 17.04 3.98
N HIS A 132 -2.10 16.89 3.67
CA HIS A 132 -1.05 16.51 4.61
C HIS A 132 -0.39 17.71 5.33
N GLU A 133 -0.85 18.93 5.07
CA GLU A 133 -0.35 20.16 5.69
C GLU A 133 1.17 20.32 5.56
N LEU A 134 1.69 20.02 4.36
CA LEU A 134 3.11 20.19 4.07
C LEU A 134 3.53 21.64 4.19
N THR A 135 4.76 21.83 4.68
CA THR A 135 5.41 23.14 4.64
C THR A 135 5.59 23.60 3.19
N PRO A 136 5.68 24.92 2.94
CA PRO A 136 5.84 25.46 1.59
C PRO A 136 7.00 24.83 0.80
N ASP A 137 8.13 24.56 1.46
CA ASP A 137 9.30 23.96 0.81
C ASP A 137 9.07 22.53 0.35
N LYS A 138 8.40 21.71 1.17
CA LYS A 138 8.04 20.33 0.81
C LYS A 138 6.94 20.31 -0.25
N LEU A 139 5.95 21.20 -0.13
CA LEU A 139 4.85 21.31 -1.08
C LEU A 139 5.35 21.70 -2.48
N LYS A 140 6.34 22.59 -2.57
CA LYS A 140 6.96 23.02 -3.82
C LYS A 140 7.62 21.88 -4.61
N VAL A 141 8.18 20.89 -3.92
CA VAL A 141 8.86 19.74 -4.56
C VAL A 141 7.97 18.50 -4.66
N ARG A 142 6.75 18.55 -4.12
CA ARG A 142 5.76 17.47 -4.21
C ARG A 142 5.25 17.34 -5.64
N GLU A 143 5.35 16.15 -6.21
CA GLU A 143 4.65 15.77 -7.44
C GLU A 143 3.32 15.10 -7.09
N VAL A 144 2.21 15.54 -7.71
CA VAL A 144 0.90 14.87 -7.56
C VAL A 144 0.70 13.90 -8.72
N VAL A 145 0.35 12.66 -8.41
CA VAL A 145 0.12 11.60 -9.38
C VAL A 145 -1.27 11.01 -9.14
N HIS A 146 -2.17 11.14 -10.10
CA HIS A 146 -3.46 10.46 -10.03
C HIS A 146 -3.30 9.02 -10.54
N ILE A 147 -3.81 8.06 -9.78
CA ILE A 147 -3.93 6.67 -10.21
C ILE A 147 -5.38 6.44 -10.63
N ASP A 148 -5.56 5.93 -11.84
CA ASP A 148 -6.85 5.49 -12.34
C ASP A 148 -6.90 3.96 -12.37
N ILE A 149 -7.60 3.35 -11.41
CA ILE A 149 -7.69 1.89 -11.29
C ILE A 149 -8.35 1.21 -12.50
N ALA A 150 -9.12 1.94 -13.31
CA ALA A 150 -9.77 1.41 -14.51
C ALA A 150 -8.89 1.59 -15.76
N ASN A 151 -8.23 2.75 -15.90
CA ASN A 151 -7.60 3.17 -17.16
C ASN A 151 -6.07 3.22 -17.13
N ASP A 152 -5.41 3.24 -15.97
CA ASP A 152 -3.95 3.21 -15.92
C ASP A 152 -3.43 1.86 -16.47
N PRO A 153 -2.30 1.86 -17.19
CA PRO A 153 -1.73 0.63 -17.72
C PRO A 153 -1.30 -0.32 -16.59
N VAL A 154 -1.71 -1.58 -16.71
CA VAL A 154 -1.28 -2.69 -15.84
C VAL A 154 -0.30 -3.54 -16.62
N LEU A 155 0.80 -3.95 -15.97
CA LEU A 155 1.78 -4.83 -16.60
C LEU A 155 1.13 -6.19 -16.92
N PRO A 156 1.45 -6.83 -18.06
CA PRO A 156 0.87 -8.12 -18.40
C PRO A 156 1.07 -9.20 -17.32
N ALA A 157 2.18 -9.15 -16.58
CA ALA A 157 2.47 -10.08 -15.49
C ALA A 157 1.64 -9.84 -14.22
N ASP A 158 1.04 -8.66 -14.06
CA ASP A 158 0.18 -8.31 -12.93
C ASP A 158 -1.31 -8.41 -13.25
N TYR A 159 -1.67 -8.44 -14.53
CA TYR A 159 -3.06 -8.44 -14.93
C TYR A 159 -3.75 -9.76 -14.55
N LYS A 160 -4.76 -9.67 -13.70
CA LYS A 160 -5.68 -10.77 -13.40
C LYS A 160 -7.09 -10.39 -13.88
N PRO A 161 -7.78 -11.22 -14.70
CA PRO A 161 -9.12 -10.92 -15.20
C PRO A 161 -10.16 -10.67 -14.10
N ASP A 162 -10.04 -11.37 -12.96
CA ASP A 162 -10.90 -11.23 -11.78
C ASP A 162 -10.59 -9.99 -10.93
N GLU A 163 -9.48 -9.30 -11.21
CA GLU A 163 -9.09 -8.03 -10.60
C GLU A 163 -9.13 -6.88 -11.62
N ASP A 164 -10.04 -6.97 -12.60
CA ASP A 164 -10.26 -5.90 -13.58
C ASP A 164 -11.53 -5.08 -13.32
N PRO A 165 -11.40 -3.83 -12.81
CA PRO A 165 -12.54 -2.95 -12.55
C PRO A 165 -13.37 -2.62 -13.78
N THR A 166 -12.81 -2.75 -14.98
CA THR A 166 -13.51 -2.45 -16.24
C THR A 166 -14.50 -3.55 -16.65
N THR A 167 -14.40 -4.72 -16.03
CA THR A 167 -15.28 -5.87 -16.28
C THR A 167 -16.03 -6.33 -15.03
N TYR A 168 -15.54 -5.97 -13.84
CA TYR A 168 -16.15 -6.32 -12.57
C TYR A 168 -17.38 -5.48 -12.24
N GLN A 169 -18.47 -6.14 -11.86
CA GLN A 169 -19.64 -5.52 -11.23
C GLN A 169 -19.98 -6.28 -9.96
N SER A 170 -20.07 -5.55 -8.84
CA SER A 170 -20.45 -6.12 -7.54
C SER A 170 -21.91 -6.56 -7.55
N LYS A 171 -22.17 -7.80 -7.14
CA LYS A 171 -23.53 -8.34 -6.98
C LYS A 171 -24.21 -7.82 -5.72
N LYS A 172 -23.44 -7.46 -4.68
CA LYS A 172 -23.97 -6.93 -3.42
C LYS A 172 -24.34 -5.45 -3.50
N THR A 173 -23.60 -4.66 -4.27
CA THR A 173 -23.75 -3.18 -4.31
C THR A 173 -24.22 -2.64 -5.66
N GLY A 174 -24.12 -3.43 -6.74
CA GLY A 174 -24.40 -2.99 -8.10
C GLY A 174 -23.31 -2.10 -8.73
N ARG A 175 -22.26 -1.72 -7.98
CA ARG A 175 -21.19 -0.83 -8.44
C ARG A 175 -20.30 -1.51 -9.48
N GLY A 176 -19.82 -0.72 -10.44
CA GLY A 176 -19.08 -1.21 -11.61
C GLY A 176 -19.99 -1.68 -12.75
N PRO A 177 -19.43 -2.02 -13.92
CA PRO A 177 -18.02 -1.86 -14.27
C PRO A 177 -17.60 -0.40 -14.42
N LEU A 178 -16.33 -0.12 -14.13
CA LEU A 178 -15.73 1.21 -14.27
C LEU A 178 -15.26 1.40 -15.71
N VAL A 179 -16.05 2.10 -16.52
CA VAL A 179 -15.79 2.24 -17.96
C VAL A 179 -15.70 3.71 -18.37
N GLY A 180 -14.71 4.05 -19.18
CA GLY A 180 -14.50 5.38 -19.75
C GLY A 180 -13.64 6.29 -18.86
N ALA A 181 -13.07 7.33 -19.46
CA ALA A 181 -12.13 8.25 -18.78
C ALA A 181 -12.80 9.10 -17.68
N ASP A 182 -14.13 9.21 -17.70
CA ASP A 182 -14.93 10.02 -16.79
C ASP A 182 -15.69 9.19 -15.75
N TRP A 183 -15.37 7.90 -15.57
CA TRP A 183 -16.07 7.02 -14.62
C TRP A 183 -16.14 7.61 -13.21
N LYS A 184 -15.08 8.32 -12.77
CA LYS A 184 -15.00 8.99 -11.45
C LYS A 184 -16.10 10.02 -11.23
N LYS A 185 -16.67 10.59 -12.30
CA LYS A 185 -17.79 11.57 -12.24
C LYS A 185 -19.17 10.91 -12.22
N ARG A 186 -19.23 9.61 -12.52
CA ARG A 186 -20.47 8.83 -12.70
C ARG A 186 -20.71 7.82 -11.58
N VAL A 187 -19.84 7.80 -10.56
CA VAL A 187 -19.96 6.91 -9.40
C VAL A 187 -20.35 7.69 -8.17
N ASP A 188 -21.16 7.05 -7.34
CA ASP A 188 -21.55 7.50 -6.01
C ASP A 188 -21.80 6.23 -5.16
N PRO A 189 -21.16 6.06 -3.99
CA PRO A 189 -20.25 6.98 -3.31
C PRO A 189 -18.87 7.12 -3.99
N VAL A 190 -18.11 8.14 -3.58
CA VAL A 190 -16.73 8.37 -4.00
C VAL A 190 -15.85 8.81 -2.83
N MET A 191 -14.61 8.32 -2.82
CA MET A 191 -13.56 8.72 -1.88
C MET A 191 -12.19 8.72 -2.58
N THR A 192 -11.22 9.47 -2.07
CA THR A 192 -9.82 9.42 -2.52
C THR A 192 -8.82 9.15 -1.39
N CYS A 193 -7.92 8.20 -1.65
CA CYS A 193 -6.74 7.95 -0.83
C CYS A 193 -5.64 8.90 -1.28
N TYR A 194 -5.25 9.84 -0.43
CA TYR A 194 -4.10 10.72 -0.66
C TYR A 194 -2.88 10.07 -0.03
N LYS A 195 -2.06 9.35 -0.80
CA LYS A 195 -0.88 8.61 -0.32
C LYS A 195 0.39 9.40 -0.61
N LEU A 196 0.89 10.14 0.37
CA LEU A 196 2.13 10.90 0.29
C LEU A 196 3.33 10.00 0.62
N VAL A 197 4.10 9.65 -0.42
CA VAL A 197 5.32 8.83 -0.34
C VAL A 197 6.55 9.74 -0.35
N THR A 198 7.25 9.77 0.78
CA THR A 198 8.57 10.38 0.92
C THR A 198 9.63 9.30 0.94
N CYS A 199 10.58 9.35 0.01
CA CYS A 199 11.69 8.39 -0.06
C CYS A 199 13.02 9.09 0.18
N GLU A 200 13.84 8.50 1.05
CA GLU A 200 15.20 8.90 1.36
C GLU A 200 16.13 7.69 1.19
N PHE A 201 17.06 7.78 0.24
CA PHE A 201 18.10 6.75 0.04
C PHE A 201 19.47 7.42 -0.16
N LYS A 202 20.34 7.32 0.85
CA LYS A 202 21.67 7.94 0.87
C LYS A 202 22.75 6.94 0.49
N TRP A 203 22.92 6.72 -0.81
CA TRP A 203 24.03 5.93 -1.35
C TRP A 203 24.64 6.65 -2.54
N PHE A 204 25.95 6.94 -2.45
CA PHE A 204 26.70 7.62 -3.51
C PHE A 204 26.58 6.87 -4.86
N GLY A 205 26.11 7.59 -5.89
CA GLY A 205 25.95 7.05 -7.24
C GLY A 205 24.65 6.25 -7.49
N LEU A 206 23.84 5.97 -6.46
CA LEU A 206 22.61 5.16 -6.60
C LEU A 206 21.34 5.87 -6.12
N GLN A 207 21.46 7.00 -5.42
CA GLN A 207 20.33 7.76 -4.86
C GLN A 207 19.15 7.94 -5.83
N THR A 208 19.35 8.67 -6.91
CA THR A 208 18.25 8.99 -7.85
C THR A 208 17.66 7.72 -8.48
N ARG A 209 18.48 6.72 -8.80
CA ARG A 209 18.03 5.46 -9.42
C ARG A 209 17.11 4.69 -8.47
N VAL A 210 17.51 4.55 -7.21
CA VAL A 210 16.76 3.79 -6.21
C VAL A 210 15.51 4.56 -5.75
N GLU A 211 15.61 5.87 -5.51
CA GLU A 211 14.43 6.70 -5.17
C GLU A 211 13.37 6.61 -6.29
N ASN A 212 13.77 6.69 -7.57
CA ASN A 212 12.86 6.51 -8.71
C ASN A 212 12.27 5.10 -8.80
N PHE A 213 13.08 4.07 -8.55
CA PHE A 213 12.63 2.68 -8.55
C PHE A 213 11.53 2.49 -7.49
N ILE A 214 11.76 2.96 -6.26
CA ILE A 214 10.78 2.88 -5.17
C ILE A 214 9.48 3.58 -5.55
N GLN A 215 9.54 4.81 -6.07
CA GLN A 215 8.33 5.54 -6.47
C GLN A 215 7.54 4.81 -7.58
N LYS A 216 8.23 4.14 -8.52
CA LYS A 216 7.57 3.30 -9.54
C LYS A 216 6.95 2.05 -8.92
N SER A 217 7.66 1.39 -8.00
CA SER A 217 7.15 0.22 -7.28
C SER A 217 5.93 0.54 -6.44
N GLU A 218 5.93 1.67 -5.71
CA GLU A 218 4.78 2.15 -4.94
C GLU A 218 3.58 2.46 -5.86
N ARG A 219 3.80 3.14 -7.00
CA ARG A 219 2.72 3.35 -7.98
C ARG A 219 2.13 2.03 -8.47
N ARG A 220 2.97 1.06 -8.86
CA ARG A 220 2.54 -0.27 -9.32
C ARG A 220 1.76 -1.00 -8.23
N LEU A 221 2.27 -0.98 -6.99
CA LEU A 221 1.60 -1.57 -5.83
C LEU A 221 0.23 -0.93 -5.61
N PHE A 222 0.15 0.40 -5.56
CA PHE A 222 -1.12 1.10 -5.36
C PHE A 222 -2.11 0.84 -6.50
N THR A 223 -1.67 0.81 -7.76
CA THR A 223 -2.57 0.48 -8.88
C THR A 223 -3.17 -0.91 -8.70
N ASN A 224 -2.35 -1.94 -8.51
CA ASN A 224 -2.82 -3.32 -8.42
C ASN A 224 -3.63 -3.59 -7.15
N PHE A 225 -3.16 -3.09 -6.00
CA PHE A 225 -3.85 -3.23 -4.72
C PHE A 225 -5.27 -2.63 -4.78
N HIS A 226 -5.43 -1.43 -5.32
CA HIS A 226 -6.74 -0.79 -5.34
C HIS A 226 -7.70 -1.35 -6.40
N ARG A 227 -7.16 -1.93 -7.49
CA ARG A 227 -7.95 -2.77 -8.40
C ARG A 227 -8.52 -3.98 -7.66
N GLN A 228 -7.68 -4.68 -6.90
CA GLN A 228 -8.09 -5.81 -6.07
C GLN A 228 -9.11 -5.39 -4.99
N VAL A 229 -8.90 -4.25 -4.31
CA VAL A 229 -9.87 -3.71 -3.33
C VAL A 229 -11.26 -3.57 -3.95
N PHE A 230 -11.35 -2.95 -5.12
CA PHE A 230 -12.64 -2.77 -5.79
C PHE A 230 -13.23 -4.11 -6.27
N CYS A 231 -12.45 -4.95 -6.94
CA CYS A 231 -12.96 -6.22 -7.47
C CYS A 231 -13.25 -7.27 -6.39
N SER A 232 -12.80 -7.05 -5.15
CA SER A 232 -13.14 -7.88 -4.00
C SER A 232 -14.34 -7.36 -3.20
N THR A 233 -15.08 -6.34 -3.69
CA THR A 233 -16.25 -5.74 -3.01
C THR A 233 -17.19 -6.80 -2.46
N ASP A 234 -17.60 -7.79 -3.25
CA ASP A 234 -18.55 -8.80 -2.78
C ASP A 234 -18.01 -9.68 -1.63
N ARG A 235 -16.69 -9.74 -1.43
CA ARG A 235 -16.05 -10.52 -0.37
C ARG A 235 -15.98 -9.75 0.95
N TRP A 236 -15.66 -8.47 0.93
CA TRP A 236 -15.52 -7.66 2.15
C TRP A 236 -16.78 -6.85 2.50
N TYR A 237 -17.67 -6.59 1.54
CA TYR A 237 -18.85 -5.77 1.79
C TYR A 237 -19.80 -6.46 2.77
N GLY A 238 -20.08 -5.77 3.88
CA GLY A 238 -20.87 -6.26 5.01
C GLY A 238 -20.06 -6.88 6.14
N LEU A 239 -18.73 -7.01 6.02
CA LEU A 239 -17.89 -7.42 7.14
C LEU A 239 -17.82 -6.32 8.20
N THR A 240 -17.84 -6.73 9.46
CA THR A 240 -17.60 -5.86 10.60
C THR A 240 -16.10 -5.72 10.89
N MET A 241 -15.73 -4.72 11.69
CA MET A 241 -14.35 -4.63 12.17
C MET A 241 -13.93 -5.85 13.02
N GLU A 242 -14.87 -6.50 13.70
CA GLU A 242 -14.61 -7.75 14.44
C GLU A 242 -14.24 -8.90 13.49
N ASP A 243 -15.01 -9.06 12.39
CA ASP A 243 -14.69 -10.03 11.34
C ASP A 243 -13.30 -9.77 10.76
N ILE A 244 -12.95 -8.51 10.53
CA ILE A 244 -11.63 -8.12 10.04
C ILE A 244 -10.52 -8.52 11.03
N ARG A 245 -10.71 -8.32 12.34
CA ARG A 245 -9.72 -8.77 13.34
C ARG A 245 -9.53 -10.28 13.33
N ALA A 246 -10.63 -11.03 13.23
CA ALA A 246 -10.55 -12.49 13.10
C ALA A 246 -9.79 -12.92 11.82
N ILE A 247 -10.03 -12.23 10.70
CA ILE A 247 -9.30 -12.48 9.45
C ILE A 247 -7.81 -12.14 9.59
N GLU A 248 -7.45 -11.02 10.23
CA GLU A 248 -6.06 -10.64 10.48
C GLU A 248 -5.34 -11.69 11.34
N ASP A 249 -5.97 -12.17 12.41
CA ASP A 249 -5.41 -13.19 13.31
C ASP A 249 -5.20 -14.52 12.58
N GLN A 250 -6.21 -14.99 11.83
CA GLN A 250 -6.06 -16.19 10.99
C GLN A 250 -4.96 -16.01 9.94
N THR A 251 -4.90 -14.83 9.31
CA THR A 251 -3.92 -14.53 8.28
C THR A 251 -2.50 -14.56 8.85
N LYS A 252 -2.28 -14.02 10.05
CA LYS A 252 -0.97 -14.10 10.72
C LYS A 252 -0.47 -15.54 10.83
N GLU A 253 -1.31 -16.45 11.31
CA GLU A 253 -0.93 -17.87 11.43
C GLU A 253 -0.66 -18.53 10.07
N GLU A 254 -1.45 -18.20 9.05
CA GLU A 254 -1.28 -18.72 7.69
C GLU A 254 0.03 -18.21 7.06
N LEU A 255 0.39 -16.95 7.26
CA LEU A 255 1.64 -16.36 6.77
C LEU A 255 2.85 -17.01 7.42
N ASP A 256 2.82 -17.22 8.74
CA ASP A 256 3.91 -17.87 9.47
C ASP A 256 4.14 -19.30 8.97
N LYS A 257 3.06 -20.06 8.72
CA LYS A 257 3.15 -21.39 8.12
C LYS A 257 3.67 -21.32 6.68
N ALA A 258 3.05 -20.50 5.82
CA ALA A 258 3.41 -20.38 4.41
C ALA A 258 4.83 -19.87 4.19
N ARG A 259 5.40 -19.09 5.11
CA ARG A 259 6.80 -18.69 5.03
C ARG A 259 7.74 -19.87 5.26
N GLN A 260 7.37 -20.82 6.12
CA GLN A 260 8.19 -22.00 6.44
C GLN A 260 8.09 -23.11 5.39
N VAL A 261 7.00 -23.16 4.61
CA VAL A 261 6.72 -24.25 3.65
C VAL A 261 6.30 -23.72 2.27
N GLY A 262 6.63 -24.44 1.20
CA GLY A 262 6.18 -24.11 -0.16
C GLY A 262 7.18 -23.30 -1.00
N GLU A 263 6.70 -22.69 -2.09
CA GLU A 263 7.50 -21.96 -3.08
C GLU A 263 7.31 -20.44 -3.00
N VAL A 264 8.30 -19.68 -3.47
CA VAL A 264 8.24 -18.21 -3.55
C VAL A 264 7.20 -17.76 -4.58
N ARG A 265 6.24 -16.93 -4.18
CA ARG A 265 5.11 -16.46 -5.00
C ARG A 265 4.89 -14.94 -4.91
N GLY A 266 3.96 -14.43 -5.72
CA GLY A 266 3.58 -13.01 -5.76
C GLY A 266 4.51 -12.12 -6.59
N MET A 267 4.37 -10.80 -6.45
CA MET A 267 5.06 -9.82 -7.29
C MET A 267 6.58 -9.90 -7.10
N ARG A 268 7.30 -9.75 -8.22
CA ARG A 268 8.75 -9.58 -8.29
C ARG A 268 9.04 -8.23 -8.93
N ALA A 269 10.08 -7.54 -8.47
CA ALA A 269 10.53 -6.33 -9.14
C ALA A 269 10.95 -6.64 -10.58
N ASP A 270 10.65 -5.73 -11.50
CA ASP A 270 11.09 -5.87 -12.89
C ASP A 270 12.61 -5.86 -12.96
N ALA A 271 13.15 -6.72 -13.82
CA ALA A 271 14.56 -6.66 -14.20
C ALA A 271 14.72 -5.52 -15.21
N ASP A 272 15.05 -4.32 -14.70
CA ASP A 272 15.73 -3.31 -15.54
C ASP A 272 17.10 -3.85 -15.99
#